data_AF-A0A3A9B975-F1
#
_entry.id   AF-A0A3A9B975-F1
#
_cell.length_a   1.000
_cell.length_b   1.000
_cell.length_c   1.000
_cell.angle_alpha   90.00
_cell.angle_beta   90.00
_cell.angle_gamma   90.00
#
_symmetry.space_group_name_H-M   'P 1'
#
loop_
_entity.id
_entity.type
_entity.pdbx_description
1 polymer ?
#
loop_
_entity_poly.entity_id
_entity_poly.type
_entity_poly.pdbx_seq_one_letter_code
_entity_poly.pdbx_strand_id
1 'polypeptide(L)'
;MAKLAHLGIPSYLGKEQSFIKGEENPMLWYVLQTRTGKEEKLAELVQRMVPENLYGECFVIYQEQLWRRQKRNFVQIKRAFPGYVFITSNEPEALFFCLKQVPAMAKMIMDDDFSFLFVEREEAEFLEQIMDENHVIGLSYMQTDGKGKIQQVSGPLETCLNRIVRCRYGRRHVLVRLKLLGKEKMVLLGIIFKEDMDRMTPMLGNGFDEM
;
A
#
# COMPACT_ATOMS: atom_id res chain seq x y z
N MET A 1 5.34 -22.32 -21.18
CA MET A 1 4.28 -21.28 -21.08
C MET A 1 2.85 -21.84 -21.08
N ALA A 2 2.47 -22.86 -21.87
CA ALA A 2 1.07 -23.33 -21.94
C ALA A 2 0.62 -24.34 -20.84
N LYS A 3 1.50 -24.77 -19.93
CA LYS A 3 1.21 -25.90 -19.02
C LYS A 3 0.50 -25.51 -17.72
N LEU A 4 0.34 -24.23 -17.37
CA LEU A 4 -0.17 -23.81 -16.05
C LEU A 4 -1.62 -23.31 -16.04
N ALA A 5 -2.19 -22.97 -17.20
CA ALA A 5 -3.53 -22.37 -17.27
C ALA A 5 -4.66 -23.32 -16.79
N HIS A 6 -4.50 -24.63 -16.98
CA HIS A 6 -5.50 -25.63 -16.57
C HIS A 6 -5.63 -25.78 -15.04
N LEU A 7 -4.64 -25.31 -14.26
CA LEU A 7 -4.66 -25.33 -12.80
C LEU A 7 -5.23 -24.02 -12.21
N GLY A 8 -5.65 -23.08 -13.06
CA GLY A 8 -6.12 -21.76 -12.65
C GLY A 8 -5.04 -20.97 -11.92
N ILE A 9 -3.76 -21.20 -12.25
CA ILE A 9 -2.60 -20.46 -11.76
C ILE A 9 -2.45 -19.20 -12.65
N PRO A 10 -2.40 -18.00 -12.06
CA PRO A 10 -2.20 -16.78 -12.83
C PRO A 10 -0.95 -16.85 -13.73
N SER A 11 -1.11 -16.42 -15.00
CA SER A 11 -0.10 -16.60 -16.05
C SER A 11 1.21 -15.81 -15.83
N TYR A 12 1.21 -14.86 -14.90
CA TYR A 12 2.38 -14.08 -14.51
C TYR A 12 3.24 -14.78 -13.46
N LEU A 13 2.72 -15.79 -12.74
CA LEU A 13 3.46 -16.48 -11.66
C LEU A 13 4.70 -17.26 -12.15
N GLY A 14 4.71 -17.70 -13.41
CA GLY A 14 5.80 -18.48 -13.99
C GLY A 14 6.74 -17.72 -14.93
N LYS A 15 6.64 -16.39 -15.02
CA LYS A 15 7.40 -15.60 -16.02
C LYS A 15 8.81 -15.18 -15.59
N GLU A 16 9.13 -15.24 -14.30
CA GLU A 16 10.38 -14.66 -13.77
C GLU A 16 11.36 -15.67 -13.17
N GLN A 17 11.14 -16.97 -13.32
CA GLN A 17 12.09 -18.01 -12.86
C GLN A 17 13.37 -18.15 -13.74
N SER A 18 13.83 -17.08 -14.38
CA SER A 18 15.13 -17.02 -15.03
C SER A 18 16.13 -16.23 -14.18
N PHE A 19 16.31 -16.65 -12.92
CA PHE A 19 17.41 -16.18 -12.07
C PHE A 19 18.47 -17.27 -11.93
N ILE A 20 19.73 -16.85 -11.96
CA ILE A 20 20.92 -17.70 -11.96
C ILE A 20 20.95 -18.50 -10.66
N LYS A 21 21.19 -19.81 -10.78
CA LYS A 21 21.31 -20.78 -9.68
C LYS A 21 22.38 -20.30 -8.67
N GLY A 22 21.99 -19.68 -7.56
CA GLY A 22 22.91 -19.23 -6.52
C GLY A 22 22.45 -18.06 -5.63
N GLU A 23 21.45 -17.28 -6.04
CA GLU A 23 20.88 -16.20 -5.21
C GLU A 23 19.60 -16.68 -4.49
N GLU A 24 19.40 -16.22 -3.25
CA GLU A 24 18.14 -16.39 -2.52
C GLU A 24 16.99 -15.88 -3.40
N ASN A 25 15.91 -16.67 -3.49
CA ASN A 25 14.75 -16.28 -4.28
C ASN A 25 14.16 -14.98 -3.69
N PRO A 26 14.16 -13.86 -4.44
CA PRO A 26 13.78 -12.56 -3.87
C PRO A 26 12.33 -12.60 -3.40
N MET A 27 12.06 -11.94 -2.27
CA MET A 27 10.71 -11.78 -1.76
C MET A 27 9.92 -10.86 -2.71
N LEU A 28 9.02 -11.46 -3.49
CA LEU A 28 8.20 -10.73 -4.45
C LEU A 28 6.94 -10.21 -3.79
N TRP A 29 6.45 -9.07 -4.28
CA TRP A 29 5.27 -8.41 -3.77
C TRP A 29 4.02 -8.77 -4.57
N TYR A 30 2.91 -8.97 -3.85
CA TYR A 30 1.60 -9.24 -4.40
C TYR A 30 0.52 -8.43 -3.68
N VAL A 31 -0.57 -8.19 -4.37
CA VAL A 31 -1.81 -7.64 -3.81
C VAL A 31 -2.86 -8.75 -3.77
N LEU A 32 -3.44 -8.93 -2.59
CA LEU A 32 -4.72 -9.59 -2.40
C LEU A 32 -5.80 -8.51 -2.45
N GLN A 33 -6.56 -8.47 -3.53
CA GLN A 33 -7.66 -7.52 -3.68
C GLN A 33 -8.90 -8.05 -2.94
N THR A 34 -9.59 -7.17 -2.21
CA THR A 34 -10.85 -7.43 -1.51
C THR A 34 -11.76 -6.21 -1.56
N ARG A 35 -12.94 -6.30 -0.96
CA ARG A 35 -13.85 -5.16 -0.80
C ARG A 35 -13.28 -4.15 0.19
N THR A 36 -13.38 -2.85 -0.12
CA THR A 36 -12.98 -1.78 0.79
C THR A 36 -13.65 -1.92 2.17
N GLY A 37 -12.87 -1.81 3.23
CA GLY A 37 -13.28 -2.01 4.63
C GLY A 37 -13.22 -3.47 5.11
N LYS A 38 -12.65 -4.39 4.32
CA LYS A 38 -12.43 -5.81 4.67
C LYS A 38 -10.96 -6.22 4.66
N GLU A 39 -10.05 -5.28 4.48
CA GLU A 39 -8.61 -5.49 4.30
C GLU A 39 -7.99 -6.12 5.55
N GLU A 40 -8.24 -5.58 6.73
CA GLU A 40 -7.66 -6.08 8.00
C GLU A 40 -8.19 -7.49 8.30
N LYS A 41 -9.48 -7.72 8.08
CA LYS A 41 -10.09 -9.06 8.23
C LYS A 41 -9.46 -10.08 7.27
N LEU A 42 -9.09 -9.67 6.07
CA LEU A 42 -8.40 -10.56 5.12
C LEU A 42 -6.96 -10.82 5.59
N ALA A 43 -6.22 -9.80 6.03
CA ALA A 43 -4.87 -9.97 6.56
C ALA A 43 -4.85 -10.90 7.79
N GLU A 44 -5.75 -10.71 8.75
CA GLU A 44 -5.93 -11.60 9.90
C GLU A 44 -6.25 -13.05 9.49
N LEU A 45 -7.08 -13.22 8.45
CA LEU A 45 -7.43 -14.54 7.95
C LEU A 45 -6.23 -15.23 7.29
N VAL A 46 -5.40 -14.48 6.54
CA VAL A 46 -4.13 -15.00 5.98
C VAL A 46 -3.23 -15.44 7.12
N GLN A 47 -2.96 -14.57 8.09
CA GLN A 47 -2.09 -14.85 9.22
C GLN A 47 -2.51 -16.10 10.01
N ARG A 48 -3.82 -16.33 10.15
CA ARG A 48 -4.33 -17.49 10.90
C ARG A 48 -4.30 -18.80 10.11
N MET A 49 -4.48 -18.74 8.78
CA MET A 49 -4.81 -19.92 7.98
C MET A 49 -3.70 -20.34 7.01
N VAL A 50 -2.79 -19.43 6.66
CA VAL A 50 -1.69 -19.68 5.73
C VAL A 50 -0.41 -19.94 6.53
N PRO A 51 0.34 -21.01 6.25
CA PRO A 51 1.63 -21.26 6.90
C PRO A 51 2.59 -20.08 6.76
N GLU A 52 3.20 -19.66 7.88
CA GLU A 52 4.12 -18.51 7.94
C GLU A 52 5.34 -18.66 7.03
N ASN A 53 5.72 -19.88 6.64
CA ASN A 53 6.85 -20.09 5.73
C ASN A 53 6.51 -19.79 4.25
N LEU A 54 5.24 -19.55 3.91
CA LEU A 54 4.81 -19.26 2.53
C LEU A 54 4.80 -17.77 2.19
N TYR A 55 4.95 -16.88 3.19
CA TYR A 55 4.95 -15.44 2.98
C TYR A 55 5.84 -14.75 4.02
N GLY A 56 6.33 -13.55 3.72
CA GLY A 56 7.13 -12.75 4.66
C GLY A 56 6.23 -11.85 5.49
N GLU A 57 5.63 -10.86 4.83
CA GLU A 57 4.74 -9.90 5.45
C GLU A 57 3.37 -9.96 4.78
N CYS A 58 2.31 -9.69 5.55
CA CYS A 58 0.95 -9.49 5.05
C CYS A 58 0.31 -8.30 5.76
N PHE A 59 0.07 -7.22 5.04
CA PHE A 59 -0.21 -5.90 5.62
C PHE A 59 -1.10 -5.01 4.75
N VAL A 60 -1.59 -3.93 5.34
CA VAL A 60 -2.35 -2.87 4.65
C VAL A 60 -1.51 -1.60 4.69
N ILE A 61 -1.36 -0.93 3.55
CA ILE A 61 -0.66 0.36 3.51
C ILE A 61 -1.62 1.47 3.91
N TYR A 62 -1.21 2.24 4.92
CA TYR A 62 -1.93 3.41 5.39
C TYR A 62 -1.25 4.71 4.95
N GLN A 63 -1.95 5.82 5.13
CA GLN A 63 -1.45 7.16 4.92
C GLN A 63 -1.98 8.10 5.99
N GLU A 64 -1.14 9.06 6.38
CA GLU A 64 -1.52 10.14 7.25
C GLU A 64 -2.12 11.30 6.46
N GLN A 65 -3.21 11.89 6.97
CA GLN A 65 -3.80 13.11 6.44
C GLN A 65 -4.05 14.12 7.55
N LEU A 66 -3.66 15.37 7.32
CA LEU A 66 -3.93 16.44 8.28
C LEU A 66 -5.40 16.90 8.17
N TRP A 67 -6.16 16.68 9.24
CA TRP A 67 -7.51 17.22 9.39
C TRP A 67 -7.49 18.45 10.31
N ARG A 68 -7.97 19.58 9.80
CA ARG A 68 -8.10 20.83 10.56
C ARG A 68 -9.51 20.94 11.13
N ARG A 69 -9.66 20.98 12.46
CA ARG A 69 -10.93 21.27 13.16
C ARG A 69 -10.72 22.40 14.16
N GLN A 70 -11.43 23.51 13.95
CA GLN A 70 -11.30 24.72 14.78
C GLN A 70 -9.84 25.23 14.85
N LYS A 71 -9.28 25.40 16.05
CA LYS A 71 -7.90 25.84 16.30
C LYS A 71 -6.89 24.68 16.44
N ARG A 72 -7.30 23.42 16.23
CA ARG A 72 -6.45 22.23 16.41
C ARG A 72 -6.31 21.43 15.13
N ASN A 73 -5.14 20.82 14.98
CA ASN A 73 -4.83 19.89 13.92
C ASN A 73 -4.82 18.46 14.46
N PHE A 74 -5.43 17.54 13.70
CA PHE A 74 -5.48 16.11 13.99
C PHE A 74 -4.91 15.36 12.80
N VAL A 75 -4.15 14.30 13.04
CA VAL A 75 -3.73 13.38 11.97
C VAL A 75 -4.77 12.27 11.88
N GLN A 76 -5.30 12.07 10.69
CA GLN A 76 -6.21 10.97 10.39
C GLN A 76 -5.45 9.91 9.59
N ILE A 77 -5.55 8.66 10.03
CA ILE A 77 -5.02 7.52 9.29
C ILE A 77 -6.08 7.01 8.32
N LYS A 78 -5.70 6.77 7.06
CA LYS A 78 -6.57 6.18 6.04
C LYS A 78 -5.82 5.13 5.25
N ARG A 79 -6.53 4.19 4.64
CA ARG A 79 -5.93 3.25 3.67
C ARG A 79 -5.42 4.02 2.46
N ALA A 80 -4.16 3.80 2.08
CA ALA A 80 -3.57 4.39 0.88
C ALA A 80 -4.19 3.80 -0.38
N PHE A 81 -4.47 2.50 -0.34
CA PHE A 81 -5.05 1.72 -1.42
C PHE A 81 -6.29 0.96 -0.92
N PRO A 82 -7.49 1.57 -0.97
CA PRO A 82 -8.72 0.89 -0.57
C PRO A 82 -8.94 -0.42 -1.35
N GLY A 83 -9.25 -1.48 -0.62
CA GLY A 83 -9.47 -2.85 -1.11
C GLY A 83 -8.20 -3.67 -1.30
N TYR A 84 -7.03 -3.20 -0.82
CA TYR A 84 -5.74 -3.85 -1.10
C TYR A 84 -5.10 -4.33 0.20
N VAL A 85 -4.74 -5.61 0.23
CA VAL A 85 -3.81 -6.19 1.21
C VAL A 85 -2.55 -6.58 0.46
N PHE A 86 -1.39 -6.13 0.93
CA PHE A 86 -0.10 -6.48 0.35
C PHE A 86 0.45 -7.74 1.04
N ILE A 87 1.11 -8.59 0.27
CA ILE A 87 1.75 -9.80 0.77
C ILE A 87 3.05 -10.06 0.02
N THR A 88 4.11 -10.41 0.76
CA THR A 88 5.41 -10.75 0.17
C THR A 88 5.64 -12.26 0.18
N SER A 89 6.20 -12.83 -0.87
CA SER A 89 6.47 -14.26 -0.95
C SER A 89 7.56 -14.58 -1.97
N ASN A 90 8.42 -15.54 -1.62
CA ASN A 90 9.34 -16.19 -2.54
C ASN A 90 8.81 -17.55 -3.04
N GLU A 91 7.63 -18.00 -2.56
CA GLU A 91 6.94 -19.21 -3.04
C GLU A 91 5.51 -18.88 -3.49
N PRO A 92 5.32 -17.97 -4.46
CA PRO A 92 4.01 -17.39 -4.75
C PRO A 92 3.00 -18.40 -5.32
N GLU A 93 3.48 -19.47 -5.95
CA GLU A 93 2.64 -20.57 -6.46
C GLU A 93 2.07 -21.41 -5.32
N ALA A 94 2.91 -21.75 -4.32
CA ALA A 94 2.49 -22.48 -3.13
C ALA A 94 1.57 -21.62 -2.26
N LEU A 95 1.89 -20.34 -2.08
CA LEU A 95 1.04 -19.35 -1.43
C LEU A 95 -0.34 -19.28 -2.10
N PHE A 96 -0.39 -19.10 -3.42
CA PHE A 96 -1.65 -19.02 -4.16
C PHE A 96 -2.49 -20.30 -4.03
N PHE A 97 -1.85 -21.48 -4.08
CA PHE A 97 -2.55 -22.75 -3.88
C PHE A 97 -3.09 -22.89 -2.46
N CYS A 98 -2.34 -22.45 -1.44
CA CYS A 98 -2.80 -22.43 -0.06
C CYS A 98 -4.02 -21.51 0.13
N LEU A 99 -3.96 -20.29 -0.40
CA LEU A 99 -5.06 -19.32 -0.37
C LEU A 99 -6.35 -19.90 -1.00
N LYS A 100 -6.22 -20.65 -2.10
CA LYS A 100 -7.35 -21.35 -2.75
C LYS A 100 -7.98 -22.45 -1.90
N GLN A 101 -7.25 -23.05 -0.97
CA GLN A 101 -7.78 -24.12 -0.12
C GLN A 101 -8.52 -23.59 1.11
N VAL A 102 -8.31 -22.33 1.50
CA VAL A 102 -9.03 -21.69 2.60
C VAL A 102 -10.48 -21.45 2.16
N PRO A 103 -11.51 -22.11 2.74
CA PRO A 103 -12.87 -22.06 2.19
C PRO A 103 -13.46 -20.64 2.07
N ALA A 104 -13.14 -19.75 3.02
CA ALA A 104 -13.57 -18.37 2.98
C ALA A 104 -12.95 -17.58 1.81
N MET A 105 -11.68 -17.83 1.49
CA MET A 105 -10.98 -17.20 0.36
C MET A 105 -11.37 -17.85 -0.96
N ALA A 106 -11.53 -19.17 -1.00
CA ALA A 106 -12.05 -19.90 -2.15
C ALA A 106 -13.41 -19.35 -2.59
N LYS A 107 -14.29 -19.06 -1.62
CA LYS A 107 -15.57 -18.42 -1.90
C LYS A 107 -15.40 -17.02 -2.48
N MET A 108 -14.52 -16.18 -1.91
CA MET A 108 -14.24 -14.84 -2.46
C MET A 108 -13.67 -14.92 -3.89
N ILE A 109 -12.83 -15.91 -4.20
CA ILE A 109 -12.31 -16.16 -5.55
C ILE A 109 -13.44 -16.53 -6.50
N MET A 110 -14.36 -17.41 -6.07
CA MET A 110 -15.51 -17.83 -6.88
C MET A 110 -16.49 -16.67 -7.15
N ASP A 111 -16.66 -15.78 -6.18
CA ASP A 111 -17.54 -14.61 -6.28
C ASP A 111 -16.90 -13.44 -7.05
N ASP A 112 -15.71 -13.62 -7.63
CA ASP A 112 -14.88 -12.58 -8.29
C ASP A 112 -14.55 -11.38 -7.35
N ASP A 113 -14.63 -11.61 -6.05
CA ASP A 113 -14.35 -10.65 -4.98
C ASP A 113 -12.88 -10.69 -4.51
N PHE A 114 -12.08 -11.60 -5.07
CA PHE A 114 -10.67 -11.79 -4.72
C PHE A 114 -9.78 -11.96 -5.94
N SER A 115 -8.70 -11.19 -5.99
CA SER A 115 -7.63 -11.35 -6.96
C SER A 115 -6.29 -11.40 -6.26
N PHE A 116 -5.46 -12.37 -6.63
CA PHE A 116 -4.02 -12.36 -6.38
C PHE A 116 -3.39 -11.62 -7.55
N LEU A 117 -2.55 -10.60 -7.33
CA LEU A 117 -2.00 -9.77 -8.40
C LEU A 117 -0.54 -9.43 -8.11
N PHE A 118 0.35 -9.66 -9.05
CA PHE A 118 1.77 -9.32 -8.92
C PHE A 118 2.00 -7.81 -8.94
N VAL A 119 2.87 -7.34 -8.06
CA VAL A 119 3.36 -5.97 -8.02
C VAL A 119 4.76 -5.96 -8.63
N GLU A 120 4.95 -5.14 -9.67
CA GLU A 120 6.26 -5.03 -10.32
C GLU A 120 7.31 -4.52 -9.33
N ARG A 121 8.56 -4.97 -9.47
CA ARG A 121 9.62 -4.64 -8.53
C ARG A 121 9.79 -3.13 -8.35
N GLU A 122 9.79 -2.36 -9.44
CA GLU A 122 9.92 -0.90 -9.37
C GLU A 122 8.70 -0.22 -8.71
N GLU A 123 7.53 -0.88 -8.72
CA GLU A 123 6.34 -0.41 -8.00
C GLU A 123 6.49 -0.70 -6.49
N ALA A 124 6.97 -1.88 -6.11
CA ALA A 124 7.24 -2.26 -4.71
C ALA A 124 8.35 -1.39 -4.08
N GLU A 125 9.49 -1.27 -4.74
CA GLU A 125 10.61 -0.42 -4.29
C GLU A 125 10.16 1.03 -4.08
N PHE A 126 9.27 1.54 -4.95
CA PHE A 126 8.72 2.89 -4.79
C PHE A 126 7.81 3.01 -3.57
N LEU A 127 6.99 1.98 -3.28
CA LEU A 127 6.15 1.96 -2.08
C LEU A 127 7.02 1.94 -0.82
N GLU A 128 8.05 1.11 -0.79
CA GLU A 128 9.04 1.03 0.31
C GLU A 128 9.73 2.38 0.56
N GLN A 129 10.02 3.16 -0.49
CA GLN A 129 10.63 4.49 -0.36
C GLN A 129 9.73 5.57 0.26
N ILE A 130 8.41 5.38 0.24
CA ILE A 130 7.45 6.41 0.68
C ILE A 130 6.73 6.05 1.97
N MET A 131 6.85 4.82 2.45
CA MET A 131 6.25 4.35 3.70
C MET A 131 7.32 4.08 4.76
N ASP A 132 6.90 4.07 6.03
CA ASP A 132 7.73 3.66 7.15
C ASP A 132 7.67 2.15 7.41
N GLU A 133 8.36 1.69 8.46
CA GLU A 133 8.38 0.28 8.89
C GLU A 133 7.02 -0.26 9.36
N ASN A 134 6.04 0.62 9.62
CA ASN A 134 4.67 0.24 9.98
C ASN A 134 3.73 0.27 8.77
N HIS A 135 4.28 0.38 7.56
CA HIS A 135 3.55 0.47 6.30
C HIS A 135 2.65 1.72 6.22
N VAL A 136 3.09 2.81 6.84
CA VAL A 136 2.39 4.10 6.85
C VAL A 136 3.13 5.14 5.99
N ILE A 137 2.41 5.73 5.05
CA ILE A 137 2.87 6.91 4.31
C ILE A 137 2.61 8.15 5.16
N GLY A 138 3.66 8.62 5.83
CA GLY A 138 3.60 9.77 6.73
C GLY A 138 3.32 11.12 6.07
N LEU A 139 3.01 12.13 6.87
CA LEU A 139 2.87 13.52 6.42
C LEU A 139 4.20 14.06 5.87
N SER A 140 4.15 14.73 4.72
CA SER A 140 5.31 15.44 4.18
C SER A 140 5.30 16.91 4.60
N TYR A 141 6.44 17.41 5.08
CA TYR A 141 6.63 18.84 5.26
C TYR A 141 6.82 19.52 3.91
N MET A 142 6.20 20.69 3.74
CA MET A 142 6.34 21.50 2.54
C MET A 142 6.52 22.97 2.91
N GLN A 143 7.37 23.66 2.16
CA GLN A 143 7.50 25.11 2.19
C GLN A 143 7.22 25.67 0.80
N THR A 144 6.46 26.76 0.74
CA THR A 144 6.17 27.49 -0.50
C THR A 144 6.59 28.94 -0.39
N ASP A 145 6.77 29.59 -1.54
CA ASP A 145 7.10 31.02 -1.63
C ASP A 145 5.91 31.96 -1.32
N GLY A 146 4.78 31.43 -0.85
CA GLY A 146 3.54 32.17 -0.65
C GLY A 146 2.72 32.45 -1.92
N LYS A 147 3.31 32.28 -3.11
CA LYS A 147 2.64 32.34 -4.43
C LYS A 147 2.28 30.94 -4.96
N GLY A 148 2.61 29.90 -4.19
CA GLY A 148 2.30 28.51 -4.48
C GLY A 148 3.43 27.75 -5.17
N LYS A 149 4.62 28.37 -5.36
CA LYS A 149 5.82 27.65 -5.83
C LYS A 149 6.45 26.92 -4.64
N ILE A 150 6.69 25.62 -4.83
CA ILE A 150 7.36 24.77 -3.84
C ILE A 150 8.84 25.21 -3.74
N GLN A 151 9.30 25.47 -2.53
CA GLN A 151 10.71 25.81 -2.23
C GLN A 151 11.45 24.64 -1.58
N GLN A 152 10.75 23.90 -0.71
CA GLN A 152 11.33 22.76 0.01
C GLN A 152 10.24 21.73 0.27
N VAL A 153 10.60 20.45 0.20
CA VAL A 153 9.78 19.32 0.61
C VAL A 153 10.67 18.36 1.40
N SER A 154 10.10 17.71 2.41
CA SER A 154 10.75 16.65 3.18
C SER A 154 9.72 15.59 3.57
N GLY A 155 10.14 14.33 3.64
CA GLY A 155 9.28 13.18 3.87
C GLY A 155 8.84 12.50 2.56
N PRO A 156 7.79 11.66 2.58
CA PRO A 156 7.42 10.79 1.45
C PRO A 156 7.26 11.48 0.09
N LEU A 157 6.81 12.74 0.08
CA LEU A 157 6.60 13.51 -1.14
C LEU A 157 7.91 13.87 -1.87
N GLU A 158 9.05 13.87 -1.18
CA GLU A 158 10.36 14.17 -1.76
C GLU A 158 10.71 13.20 -2.90
N THR A 159 10.43 11.91 -2.70
CA THR A 159 10.65 10.81 -3.66
C THR A 159 9.76 10.94 -4.91
N CYS A 160 8.69 11.73 -4.87
CA CYS A 160 7.69 11.78 -5.95
C CYS A 160 7.28 13.20 -6.38
N LEU A 161 8.16 14.19 -6.23
CA LEU A 161 7.93 15.57 -6.67
C LEU A 161 7.58 15.69 -8.16
N ASN A 162 8.25 14.93 -9.02
CA ASN A 162 8.00 14.90 -10.47
C ASN A 162 6.69 14.20 -10.85
N ARG A 163 6.01 13.56 -9.88
CA ARG A 163 4.74 12.85 -10.05
C ARG A 163 3.55 13.65 -9.52
N ILE A 164 3.76 14.87 -9.02
CA ILE A 164 2.70 15.76 -8.54
C ILE A 164 1.79 16.16 -9.69
N VAL A 165 0.50 15.83 -9.57
CA VAL A 165 -0.55 16.24 -10.50
C VAL A 165 -1.18 17.55 -10.06
N ARG A 166 -1.46 17.69 -8.75
CA ARG A 166 -2.11 18.88 -8.21
C ARG A 166 -1.86 19.05 -6.72
N CYS A 167 -1.45 20.25 -6.33
CA CYS A 167 -1.40 20.64 -4.93
C CYS A 167 -2.75 21.21 -4.47
N ARG A 168 -3.27 20.75 -3.32
CA ARG A 168 -4.46 21.31 -2.67
C ARG A 168 -4.09 21.81 -1.27
N TYR A 169 -3.32 22.90 -1.24
CA TYR A 169 -2.75 23.47 -0.01
C TYR A 169 -3.77 23.68 1.13
N GLY A 170 -4.95 24.24 0.83
CA GLY A 170 -6.00 24.47 1.83
C GLY A 170 -6.60 23.19 2.43
N ARG A 171 -6.49 22.05 1.72
CA ARG A 171 -6.93 20.73 2.18
C ARG A 171 -5.79 19.84 2.67
N ARG A 172 -4.57 20.37 2.68
CA ARG A 172 -3.39 19.70 3.25
C ARG A 172 -3.08 18.35 2.64
N HIS A 173 -3.28 18.24 1.33
CA HIS A 173 -2.83 17.10 0.55
C HIS A 173 -2.37 17.49 -0.86
N VAL A 174 -1.52 16.64 -1.41
CA VAL A 174 -1.04 16.69 -2.79
C VAL A 174 -1.53 15.44 -3.50
N LEU A 175 -2.08 15.61 -4.70
CA LEU A 175 -2.45 14.51 -5.57
C LEU A 175 -1.23 14.10 -6.38
N VAL A 176 -0.78 12.86 -6.18
CA VAL A 176 0.39 12.28 -6.83
C VAL A 176 -0.07 11.13 -7.72
N ARG A 177 0.52 11.04 -8.90
CA ARG A 177 0.32 9.94 -9.84
C ARG A 177 1.39 8.88 -9.62
N LEU A 178 0.99 7.67 -9.25
CA LEU A 178 1.89 6.53 -9.14
C LEU A 178 1.44 5.39 -10.05
N LYS A 179 2.32 4.44 -10.30
CA LYS A 179 2.00 3.20 -11.01
C LYS A 179 1.86 2.07 -9.98
N LEU A 180 0.81 1.29 -10.10
CA LEU A 180 0.58 0.10 -9.27
C LEU A 180 -0.27 -0.90 -10.03
N LEU A 181 0.19 -2.16 -10.08
CA LEU A 181 -0.42 -3.24 -10.88
C LEU A 181 -0.50 -2.86 -12.36
N GLY A 182 0.56 -2.24 -12.89
CA GLY A 182 0.62 -1.83 -14.29
C GLY A 182 -0.25 -0.62 -14.66
N LYS A 183 -1.01 -0.05 -13.72
CA LYS A 183 -1.97 1.03 -13.97
C LYS A 183 -1.56 2.31 -13.25
N GLU A 184 -1.82 3.46 -13.87
CA GLU A 184 -1.72 4.75 -13.19
C GLU A 184 -2.82 4.86 -12.13
N LYS A 185 -2.45 5.18 -10.90
CA LYS A 185 -3.33 5.47 -9.78
C LYS A 185 -3.03 6.87 -9.24
N MET A 186 -4.08 7.55 -8.80
CA MET A 186 -3.98 8.82 -8.10
C MET A 186 -4.06 8.57 -6.61
N VAL A 187 -3.01 8.97 -5.89
CA VAL A 187 -2.95 8.86 -4.43
C VAL A 187 -2.83 10.25 -3.83
N LEU A 188 -3.56 10.48 -2.75
CA LEU A 188 -3.43 11.68 -1.94
C LEU A 188 -2.29 11.45 -0.96
N LEU A 189 -1.32 12.37 -0.91
CA LEU A 189 -0.30 12.40 0.13
C LEU A 189 -0.55 13.61 1.03
N GLY A 190 -0.58 13.39 2.34
CA GLY A 190 -0.78 14.46 3.32
C GLY A 190 0.43 15.38 3.39
N ILE A 191 0.18 16.69 3.53
CA ILE A 191 1.23 17.70 3.71
C ILE A 191 0.96 18.60 4.89
N ILE A 192 2.04 19.08 5.51
CA ILE A 192 2.03 20.07 6.58
C ILE A 192 2.91 21.27 6.21
N PHE A 193 2.54 22.45 6.67
CA PHE A 193 3.41 23.63 6.63
C PHE A 193 3.84 23.97 8.05
N LYS A 194 4.77 24.92 8.17
CA LYS A 194 5.27 25.42 9.45
C LYS A 194 4.14 25.79 10.43
N GLU A 195 3.11 26.48 9.95
CA GLU A 195 1.95 26.90 10.75
C GLU A 195 1.10 25.76 11.33
N ASP A 196 1.25 24.52 10.81
CA ASP A 196 0.52 23.36 11.33
C ASP A 196 1.22 22.72 12.51
N MET A 197 2.55 22.77 12.54
CA MET A 197 3.38 22.17 13.58
C MET A 197 3.04 22.78 14.94
N ASP A 198 2.86 24.10 14.99
CA ASP A 198 2.48 24.84 16.20
C ASP A 198 1.08 24.48 16.74
N ARG A 199 0.27 23.78 15.93
CA ARG A 199 -1.14 23.45 16.22
C ARG A 199 -1.39 21.94 16.25
N MET A 200 -0.34 21.13 16.15
CA MET A 200 -0.46 19.68 16.31
C MET A 200 -0.80 19.35 17.76
N THR A 201 -1.87 18.61 17.95
CA THR A 201 -2.14 18.00 19.25
C THR A 201 -1.22 16.76 19.35
N PRO A 202 -0.46 16.56 20.45
CA PRO A 202 0.29 15.32 20.63
C PRO A 202 -0.68 14.13 20.55
N MET A 203 -0.29 13.09 19.82
CA MET A 203 -1.04 11.84 19.69
C MET A 203 -1.21 11.24 21.10
N LEU A 204 -2.40 11.40 21.68
CA LEU A 204 -2.81 10.48 22.73
C LEU A 204 -3.14 9.17 22.01
N GLY A 205 -2.24 8.20 22.12
CA GLY A 205 -2.49 6.85 21.65
C GLY A 205 -3.80 6.31 22.24
N ASN A 206 -4.49 5.53 21.39
CA ASN A 206 -5.58 4.59 21.66
C ASN A 206 -6.85 4.91 20.86
N GLY A 207 -7.21 3.98 19.99
CA GLY A 207 -8.53 3.92 19.36
C GLY A 207 -8.50 3.79 17.84
N PHE A 208 -7.88 2.73 17.31
CA PHE A 208 -8.42 2.11 16.09
C PHE A 208 -9.70 1.38 16.52
N ASP A 209 -10.80 2.10 16.66
CA ASP A 209 -12.14 1.52 16.62
C ASP A 209 -13.17 2.61 16.30
N GLU A 210 -14.18 2.21 15.51
CA GLU A 210 -15.38 2.95 15.10
C GLU A 210 -15.29 3.95 13.94
N MET A 211 -15.49 3.45 12.71
CA MET A 211 -16.66 3.81 11.86
C MET A 211 -16.77 2.91 10.62
#